data_AF-A0A519WZ31-F1
#
_entry.id   AF-A0A519WZ31-F1
#
_cell.length_a   1.000
_cell.length_b   1.000
_cell.length_c   1.000
_cell.angle_alpha   90.00
_cell.angle_beta   90.00
_cell.angle_gamma   90.00
#
_symmetry.space_group_name_H-M   'P 1'
#
loop_
_entity.id
_entity.type
_entity.pdbx_description
1 polymer ?
#
loop_
_entity_poly.entity_id
_entity_poly.type
_entity_poly.pdbx_seq_one_letter_code
_entity_poly.pdbx_strand_id
1 'polypeptide(L)' 'DYVGNAVIPSEKVMMFNSSNCMVNVPKDKLVILQDLHDYIVVESNNTLLICPRTEEQRIKQIVADVKSRFGTKYI' A
#
# COMPACT_ATOMS: atom_id res chain seq x y z
N ASP A 1 3.54 -21.11 5.50
CA ASP A 1 4.43 -20.44 4.53
C ASP A 1 4.65 -18.99 4.92
N TYR A 2 5.79 -18.72 5.55
CA TYR A 2 6.14 -17.38 6.05
C TYR A 2 6.72 -16.53 4.91
N VAL A 3 5.90 -16.18 3.91
CA VAL A 3 6.31 -15.29 2.82
C VAL A 3 6.43 -13.82 3.25
N GLY A 4 6.31 -13.52 4.56
CA GLY A 4 6.64 -12.20 5.13
C GLY A 4 5.62 -11.08 4.86
N ASN A 5 4.47 -11.39 4.24
CA ASN A 5 3.45 -10.40 3.96
C ASN A 5 2.67 -10.01 5.22
N ALA A 6 2.57 -8.70 5.49
CA ALA A 6 1.71 -8.15 6.53
C ALA A 6 0.50 -7.49 5.84
N VAL A 7 -0.68 -8.10 5.97
CA VAL A 7 -1.87 -7.73 5.18
C VAL A 7 -3.06 -7.42 6.10
N ILE A 8 -3.66 -6.25 5.92
CA ILE A 8 -4.81 -5.78 6.70
C ILE A 8 -5.79 -5.07 5.77
N PRO A 9 -7.07 -5.49 5.72
CA PRO A 9 -7.60 -6.77 6.14
C PRO A 9 -7.11 -7.91 5.21
N SER A 10 -6.88 -9.11 5.76
CA SER A 10 -6.38 -10.25 4.96
C SER A 10 -7.47 -10.87 4.07
N GLU A 11 -8.74 -10.80 4.48
CA GLU A 11 -9.88 -11.39 3.77
C GLU A 11 -10.24 -10.69 2.44
N LYS A 12 -9.62 -9.53 2.16
CA LYS A 12 -9.87 -8.73 0.95
C LYS A 12 -8.66 -8.62 0.03
N VAL A 13 -7.59 -9.35 0.31
CA VAL A 13 -6.36 -9.28 -0.50
C VAL A 13 -6.01 -10.67 -0.99
N MET A 14 -5.98 -10.83 -2.30
CA MET A 14 -5.44 -12.03 -2.96
C MET A 14 -4.02 -11.74 -3.42
N MET A 15 -3.07 -12.62 -3.08
CA MET A 15 -1.67 -12.45 -3.45
C MET A 15 -1.20 -13.68 -4.21
N PHE A 16 -0.58 -13.47 -5.38
CA PHE A 16 -0.04 -14.51 -6.25
C PHE A 16 1.46 -14.28 -6.46
N ASN A 17 2.29 -15.25 -6.07
CA ASN A 17 3.75 -15.12 -6.14
C ASN A 17 4.26 -13.76 -5.58
N SER A 18 3.84 -13.40 -4.36
CA SER A 18 4.20 -12.13 -3.73
C SER A 18 4.72 -12.35 -2.32
N SER A 19 5.75 -11.59 -1.92
CA SER A 19 6.41 -11.76 -0.62
C SER A 19 6.93 -10.45 -0.04
N ASN A 20 7.08 -10.44 1.29
CA ASN A 20 7.60 -9.34 2.07
C ASN A 20 6.90 -7.98 1.88
N CYS A 21 5.61 -8.00 1.48
CA CYS A 21 4.80 -6.82 1.28
C CYS A 21 4.08 -6.38 2.56
N MET A 22 3.88 -5.08 2.73
CA MET A 22 2.98 -4.51 3.74
C MET A 22 1.76 -3.92 3.03
N VAL A 23 0.58 -4.50 3.26
CA VAL A 23 -0.66 -4.14 2.56
C VAL A 23 -1.70 -3.65 3.56
N ASN A 24 -2.16 -2.41 3.42
CA ASN A 24 -3.25 -1.85 4.22
C ASN A 24 -4.30 -1.20 3.31
N VAL A 25 -5.49 -1.78 3.23
CA VAL A 25 -6.52 -1.36 2.26
C VAL A 25 -7.91 -1.30 2.92
N PRO A 26 -8.88 -0.55 2.36
CA PRO A 26 -10.25 -0.52 2.87
C PRO A 26 -10.94 -1.88 2.87
N LYS A 27 -11.80 -2.15 3.87
CA LYS A 27 -12.50 -3.44 4.03
C LYS A 27 -13.54 -3.73 2.94
N ASP A 28 -13.98 -2.71 2.22
CA ASP A 28 -14.98 -2.78 1.17
C ASP A 28 -14.37 -2.97 -0.24
N LYS A 29 -13.03 -3.05 -0.33
CA LYS A 29 -12.32 -3.17 -1.61
C LYS A 29 -11.59 -4.50 -1.75
N LEU A 30 -11.84 -5.22 -2.84
CA LEU A 30 -11.05 -6.40 -3.20
C LEU A 30 -9.74 -5.96 -3.88
N VAL A 31 -8.61 -6.48 -3.42
CA VAL A 31 -7.27 -6.16 -3.95
C VAL A 31 -6.59 -7.45 -4.40
N ILE A 32 -5.96 -7.41 -5.57
CA ILE A 32 -5.23 -8.53 -6.15
C ILE A 32 -3.80 -8.05 -6.43
N LEU A 33 -2.82 -8.72 -5.85
CA LEU A 33 -1.39 -8.44 -6.04
C LEU A 33 -0.74 -9.66 -6.66
N GLN A 34 0.05 -9.46 -7.71
CA GLN A 34 0.77 -10.52 -8.38
C GLN A 34 2.21 -10.09 -8.64
N ASP A 35 3.18 -10.98 -8.40
CA ASP A 35 4.61 -10.78 -8.66
C ASP A 35 5.20 -9.53 -7.96
N LEU A 36 4.56 -9.10 -6.86
CA LEU A 36 4.99 -7.96 -6.05
C LEU A 36 5.83 -8.41 -4.84
N HIS A 37 7.04 -7.86 -4.69
CA HIS A 37 7.98 -8.23 -3.64
C HIS A 37 8.62 -7.02 -2.99
N ASP A 38 8.66 -6.97 -1.65
CA ASP A 38 9.31 -5.88 -0.89
C ASP A 38 8.65 -4.50 -1.10
N TYR A 39 7.32 -4.46 -1.24
CA TYR A 39 6.54 -3.22 -1.41
C TYR A 39 5.61 -2.93 -0.23
N ILE A 40 5.34 -1.64 -0.03
CA ILE A 40 4.24 -1.11 0.78
C ILE A 40 3.10 -0.76 -0.17
N VAL A 41 1.90 -1.25 0.12
CA VAL A 41 0.65 -0.98 -0.60
C VAL A 41 -0.34 -0.43 0.41
N VAL A 42 -0.65 0.86 0.35
CA VAL A 42 -1.56 1.50 1.30
C VAL A 42 -2.63 2.27 0.55
N GLU A 43 -3.88 2.08 0.93
CA GLU A 43 -5.00 2.87 0.42
C GLU A 43 -5.77 3.55 1.54
N SER A 44 -5.95 4.87 1.40
CA SER A 44 -6.73 5.71 2.30
C SER A 44 -7.17 6.99 1.60
N ASN A 45 -8.27 7.61 2.01
CA ASN A 45 -8.74 8.91 1.50
C ASN A 45 -8.80 9.00 -0.04
N ASN A 46 -9.28 7.91 -0.68
CA ASN A 46 -9.33 7.77 -2.14
C ASN A 46 -7.96 7.93 -2.84
N THR A 47 -6.89 7.54 -2.14
CA THR A 47 -5.51 7.54 -2.60
C THR A 47 -4.91 6.16 -2.40
N LEU A 48 -4.24 5.64 -3.43
CA LEU A 48 -3.45 4.40 -3.38
C LEU A 48 -1.97 4.75 -3.51
N LEU A 49 -1.17 4.35 -2.52
CA LEU A 49 0.28 4.44 -2.53
C LEU A 49 0.86 3.03 -2.70
N ILE A 50 1.75 2.88 -3.69
CA ILE A 50 2.56 1.69 -3.88
C ILE A 50 4.01 2.14 -3.97
N CYS A 51 4.85 1.74 -3.01
CA CYS A 51 6.26 2.11 -3.01
C CYS A 51 7.15 1.00 -2.46
N PRO A 52 8.44 0.95 -2.84
CA PRO A 52 9.38 0.02 -2.25
C PRO A 52 9.43 0.21 -0.73
N ARG A 53 9.56 -0.90 0.01
CA ARG A 53 9.63 -0.88 1.47
C ARG A 53 10.84 -0.11 2.00
N THR A 54 11.94 -0.09 1.23
CA THR A 54 13.14 0.70 1.55
C THR A 54 12.89 2.21 1.57
N GLU A 55 11.83 2.68 0.91
CA GLU A 55 11.49 4.10 0.78
C GLU A 55 10.48 4.57 1.84
N GLU A 56 10.22 3.78 2.89
CA GLU A 56 9.25 4.12 3.94
C GLU A 56 9.46 5.52 4.52
N GLN A 57 10.72 5.95 4.70
CA GLN A 57 11.05 7.28 5.20
C GLN A 57 10.61 8.42 4.25
N ARG A 58 10.56 8.17 2.93
CA ARG A 58 10.15 9.17 1.92
C ARG A 58 8.63 9.33 1.81
N ILE A 59 7.84 8.42 2.38
CA ILE A 59 6.37 8.47 2.32
C ILE A 59 5.84 9.81 2.84
N LYS A 60 6.42 10.34 3.93
CA LYS A 60 6.04 11.65 4.48
C LYS A 60 6.21 12.79 3.47
N GLN A 61 7.30 12.77 2.69
CA GLN A 61 7.55 13.77 1.66
C GLN A 61 6.55 13.63 0.51
N ILE A 62 6.26 12.41 0.08
CA ILE A 62 5.28 12.13 -0.97
C ILE A 62 3.89 12.67 -0.57
N VAL A 63 3.47 12.43 0.67
CA VAL A 63 2.20 12.95 1.22
C VAL A 63 2.19 14.48 1.22
N ALA A 64 3.29 15.13 1.62
CA ALA A 64 3.40 16.58 1.57
C ALA A 64 3.30 17.13 0.12
N ASP A 65 3.95 16.48 -0.84
CA ASP A 65 3.93 16.87 -2.24
C ASP A 65 2.52 16.70 -2.86
N VAL A 66 1.83 15.61 -2.52
CA VAL A 66 0.42 15.38 -2.92
C VAL A 66 -0.48 16.48 -2.36
N LYS A 67 -0.30 16.85 -1.08
CA LYS A 67 -1.06 17.95 -0.45
C LYS A 67 -0.82 19.29 -1.16
N SER A 68 0.43 19.57 -1.54
CA SER A 68 0.80 20.78 -2.26
C SER A 68 0.15 20.86 -3.65
N ARG A 69 0.10 19.74 -4.37
CA ARG A 69 -0.43 19.68 -5.75
C ARG A 69 -1.95 19.59 -5.82
N PHE A 70 -2.58 18.88 -4.89
CA PHE A 70 -4.00 18.53 -4.97
C PHE A 70 -4.83 19.04 -3.78
N GLY A 71 -4.24 19.82 -2.88
CA GLY A 71 -4.88 20.32 -1.67
C GLY A 71 -5.17 19.20 -0.67
N THR A 72 -6.22 19.37 0.13
CA THR A 72 -6.59 18.42 1.19
C THR A 72 -7.55 17.31 0.74
N LYS A 73 -7.82 17.19 -0.58
CA LYS A 73 -8.80 16.22 -1.10
C LYS A 73 -8.39 14.75 -0.87
N TYR A 74 -7.08 14.49 -0.76
CA TYR A 74 -6.47 13.15 -0.82
C TYR A 74 -5.61 12.82 0.41
N ILE A 75 -5.67 13.66 1.45
CA ILE A 75 -4.80 13.62 2.64
C ILE A 75 -5.68 13.64 3.89
#